data_AF-A0A838JWH4-F1
#
_entry.id   AF-A0A838JWH4-F1
#
_cell.length_a   1.000
_cell.length_b   1.000
_cell.length_c   1.000
_cell.angle_alpha   90.00
_cell.angle_beta   90.00
_cell.angle_gamma   90.00
#
_symmetry.space_group_name_H-M   'P 1'
#
loop_
_entity.id
_entity.type
_entity.pdbx_description
1 polymer ?
#
loop_
_entity_poly.entity_id
_entity_poly.type
_entity_poly.pdbx_seq_one_letter_code
_entity_poly.pdbx_strand_id
1 'polypeptide(L)'
;MRRLKGGAGKNIFLAHREHIYQRITPTTSMHRRTSNLYYGMSVITGFAALLVSGGGTPAVAGVGLALACCALLAALPKLVS
;
A
#
# COMPACT_ATOMS: atom_id res chain seq x y z
N MET A 1 -8.43 26.28 11.81
CA MET A 1 -9.23 25.12 12.27
C MET A 1 -10.74 25.42 12.35
N ARG A 2 -11.37 26.00 11.31
CA ARG A 2 -12.79 26.43 11.38
C ARG A 2 -13.78 25.46 10.70
N ARG A 3 -13.30 24.56 9.82
CA ARG A 3 -14.14 23.61 9.04
C ARG A 3 -14.41 22.26 9.71
N LEU A 4 -13.74 21.92 10.81
CA LEU A 4 -13.94 20.65 11.54
C LEU A 4 -15.14 20.66 12.50
N LYS A 5 -15.69 21.83 12.85
CA LYS A 5 -16.80 21.95 13.82
C LYS A 5 -18.17 21.50 13.28
N GLY A 6 -18.35 21.38 11.95
CA GLY A 6 -19.65 21.12 11.33
C GLY A 6 -20.01 19.66 11.07
N GLY A 7 -19.23 18.68 11.55
CA GLY A 7 -19.51 17.25 11.36
C GLY A 7 -19.26 16.69 9.94
N ALA A 8 -19.48 17.50 8.89
CA ALA A 8 -19.35 17.10 7.48
C ALA A 8 -17.94 16.62 7.09
N GLY A 9 -16.88 17.13 7.75
CA GLY A 9 -15.50 16.68 7.52
C GLY A 9 -15.14 15.41 8.28
N LYS A 10 -15.87 15.03 9.34
CA LYS A 10 -15.48 13.95 10.25
C LYS A 10 -15.44 12.60 9.54
N ASN A 11 -16.38 12.35 8.62
CA ASN A 11 -16.41 11.15 7.79
C ASN A 11 -15.28 11.12 6.75
N ILE A 12 -14.89 12.28 6.21
CA ILE A 12 -13.74 12.37 5.29
C ILE A 12 -12.44 12.09 6.05
N PHE A 13 -12.25 12.66 7.24
CA PHE A 13 -11.08 12.36 8.08
C PHE A 13 -11.06 10.92 8.62
N LEU A 14 -12.23 10.32 8.88
CA LEU A 14 -12.36 8.90 9.23
C LEU A 14 -12.01 8.00 8.05
N ALA A 15 -12.55 8.27 6.86
CA ALA A 15 -12.23 7.55 5.62
C ALA A 15 -10.74 7.71 5.24
N HIS A 16 -10.18 8.88 5.49
CA HIS A 16 -8.75 9.15 5.31
C HIS A 16 -7.92 8.30 6.28
N ARG A 17 -8.28 8.28 7.58
CA ARG A 17 -7.66 7.43 8.61
C ARG A 17 -7.90 5.92 8.40
N GLU A 18 -8.92 5.55 7.64
CA GLU A 18 -9.18 4.16 7.24
C GLU A 18 -8.26 3.68 6.12
N HIS A 19 -7.70 4.59 5.33
CA HIS A 19 -6.72 4.25 4.32
C HIS A 19 -5.48 3.63 4.99
N ILE A 20 -5.10 2.42 4.59
CA ILE A 20 -3.97 1.66 5.16
C ILE A 20 -2.72 2.54 5.30
N TYR A 21 -2.49 3.39 4.30
CA TYR A 21 -1.40 4.35 4.27
C TYR A 21 -1.37 5.28 5.50
N GLN A 22 -2.51 5.80 5.96
CA GLN A 22 -2.57 6.66 7.15
C GLN A 22 -2.52 5.91 8.48
N ARG A 23 -2.98 4.65 8.52
CA ARG A 23 -2.85 3.80 9.72
C ARG A 23 -1.39 3.49 10.03
N ILE A 24 -0.54 3.39 9.00
CA ILE A 24 0.89 3.06 9.13
C ILE A 24 1.82 4.28 9.01
N THR A 25 1.28 5.52 8.95
CA THR A 25 2.09 6.76 8.95
C THR A 25 1.59 7.82 9.95
N PRO A 26 1.50 7.51 11.25
CA PRO A 26 1.09 8.49 12.27
C PRO A 26 2.09 9.65 12.44
N THR A 27 3.34 9.50 11.96
CA THR A 27 4.40 10.51 12.05
C THR A 27 5.01 10.80 10.68
N THR A 28 5.62 11.99 10.52
CA THR A 28 6.27 12.43 9.27
C THR A 28 7.45 11.53 8.86
N SER A 29 8.17 10.94 9.81
CA SER A 29 9.24 9.98 9.52
C SER A 29 8.70 8.67 8.96
N MET A 30 7.54 8.21 9.44
CA MET A 30 6.86 7.03 8.89
C MET A 30 6.32 7.28 7.49
N HIS A 31 5.90 8.51 7.17
CA HIS A 31 5.47 8.87 5.82
C HIS A 31 6.52 8.56 4.76
N ARG A 32 7.78 8.96 4.99
CA ARG A 32 8.87 8.69 4.02
C ARG A 32 9.12 7.19 3.86
N ARG A 33 9.12 6.43 4.96
CA ARG A 33 9.32 4.98 4.95
C ARG A 33 8.20 4.27 4.19
N THR A 34 6.95 4.65 4.47
CA THR A 34 5.78 4.08 3.80
C THR A 34 5.73 4.48 2.33
N SER A 35 6.02 5.74 1.95
CA SER A 35 6.17 6.14 0.54
C SER A 35 7.17 5.26 -0.20
N ASN A 36 8.38 5.10 0.34
CA ASN A 36 9.43 4.31 -0.28
C ASN A 36 9.00 2.84 -0.45
N LEU A 37 8.29 2.30 0.54
CA LEU A 37 7.72 0.95 0.44
C LEU A 37 6.72 0.86 -0.71
N TYR A 38 5.74 1.76 -0.79
CA TYR A 38 4.74 1.74 -1.87
C TYR A 38 5.39 1.89 -3.25
N TYR A 39 6.37 2.79 -3.40
CA TYR A 39 7.10 2.92 -4.67
C TYR A 39 7.88 1.66 -5.04
N GLY A 40 8.58 1.05 -4.08
CA GLY A 40 9.25 -0.23 -4.30
C GLY A 40 8.28 -1.33 -4.72
N MET A 41 7.12 -1.40 -4.07
CA MET A 41 6.07 -2.36 -4.41
C MET A 41 5.53 -2.14 -5.83
N SER A 42 5.31 -0.89 -6.26
CA SER A 42 4.88 -0.57 -7.62
C SER A 42 5.89 -1.01 -8.68
N VAL A 43 7.19 -0.89 -8.40
CA VAL A 43 8.25 -1.36 -9.32
C VAL A 43 8.21 -2.90 -9.41
N ILE A 44 8.13 -3.59 -8.28
CA ILE A 44 8.11 -5.06 -8.24
C ILE A 44 6.87 -5.62 -8.94
N THR A 45 5.68 -5.05 -8.70
CA THR A 45 4.46 -5.49 -9.36
C THR A 45 4.46 -5.17 -10.86
N GLY A 46 5.14 -4.10 -11.29
CA GLY A 46 5.42 -3.84 -12.71
C GLY A 46 6.23 -4.97 -13.37
N PHE A 47 7.31 -5.43 -12.72
CA PHE A 47 8.07 -6.60 -13.19
C PHE A 47 7.23 -7.89 -13.19
N ALA A 48 6.42 -8.09 -12.16
CA ALA A 48 5.49 -9.23 -12.12
C ALA A 48 4.54 -9.22 -13.31
N ALA A 49 3.97 -8.06 -13.67
CA ALA A 49 3.10 -7.91 -14.82
C ALA A 49 3.82 -8.21 -16.15
N LEU A 50 5.08 -7.77 -16.30
CA LEU A 50 5.89 -8.09 -17.48
C LEU A 50 6.12 -9.61 -17.61
N LEU A 51 6.46 -10.28 -16.50
CA LEU A 51 6.63 -11.75 -16.48
C LEU A 51 5.35 -12.49 -16.86
N VAL A 52 4.20 -12.01 -16.38
CA VAL A 52 2.88 -12.57 -16.75
C VAL A 52 2.57 -12.33 -18.22
N SER A 53 2.88 -11.14 -18.75
CA SER A 53 2.57 -10.76 -20.13
C SER A 53 3.26 -11.63 -21.19
N GLY A 54 4.42 -12.21 -20.85
CA GLY A 54 5.16 -13.12 -21.72
C GLY A 54 4.60 -14.55 -21.78
N GLY A 55 3.68 -14.92 -20.89
CA GLY A 55 3.11 -16.27 -20.81
C GLY A 55 4.11 -17.34 -20.34
N GLY A 56 3.72 -18.61 -20.47
CA GLY A 56 4.59 -19.76 -20.19
C GLY A 56 5.02 -19.92 -18.72
N THR A 57 6.17 -20.57 -18.50
CA THR A 57 6.75 -20.77 -17.16
C THR A 57 7.08 -19.46 -16.42
N PRO A 58 7.57 -18.38 -17.06
CA PRO A 58 7.78 -17.09 -16.39
C PRO A 58 6.49 -16.47 -15.83
N ALA A 59 5.33 -16.72 -16.43
CA ALA A 59 4.07 -16.20 -15.93
C ALA A 59 3.71 -16.75 -14.54
N VAL A 60 4.06 -18.01 -14.24
CA VAL A 60 3.87 -18.58 -12.89
C VAL A 60 4.71 -17.84 -11.86
N ALA A 61 5.96 -17.50 -12.19
CA ALA A 61 6.82 -16.70 -11.33
C ALA A 61 6.26 -15.28 -11.14
N GLY A 62 5.72 -14.67 -12.21
CA GLY A 62 5.06 -13.37 -12.14
C GLY A 62 3.82 -13.37 -11.22
N VAL A 63 2.97 -14.39 -11.34
CA VAL A 63 1.82 -14.57 -10.43
C VAL A 63 2.27 -14.78 -8.99
N GLY A 64 3.27 -15.64 -8.76
CA GLY A 64 3.83 -15.88 -7.43
C GLY A 64 4.39 -14.60 -6.80
N LEU A 65 5.10 -13.79 -7.58
CA LEU A 65 5.64 -12.50 -7.14
C LEU A 65 4.52 -11.51 -6.80
N ALA A 66 3.46 -11.43 -7.61
CA ALA A 66 2.31 -10.58 -7.33
C ALA A 66 1.58 -11.00 -6.04
N LEU A 67 1.39 -12.31 -5.83
CA LEU A 67 0.77 -12.84 -4.61
C LEU A 67 1.62 -12.57 -3.37
N ALA A 68 2.95 -12.77 -3.46
CA ALA A 68 3.88 -12.43 -2.39
C ALA A 68 3.81 -10.94 -2.03
N CYS A 69 3.70 -10.08 -3.05
CA CYS A 69 3.53 -8.64 -2.86
C CYS A 69 2.23 -8.29 -2.11
N CYS A 70 1.12 -8.90 -2.50
CA CYS A 70 -0.17 -8.73 -1.82
C CYS A 70 -0.13 -9.23 -0.37
N ALA A 71 0.47 -10.40 -0.12
CA ALA A 71 0.60 -10.97 1.21
C ALA A 71 1.46 -10.08 2.13
N LEU A 72 2.58 -9.57 1.62
CA LEU A 72 3.44 -8.63 2.35
C LEU A 72 2.69 -7.34 2.72
N LEU A 73 1.96 -6.75 1.76
CA LEU A 73 1.16 -5.56 2.01
C LEU A 73 0.04 -5.79 3.02
N ALA A 74 -0.60 -6.96 2.98
CA ALA A 74 -1.62 -7.35 3.96
C ALA A 74 -1.05 -7.57 5.37
N ALA A 75 0.21 -8.05 5.47
CA ALA A 75 0.89 -8.29 6.75
C ALA A 75 1.51 -7.02 7.37
N LEU A 76 1.84 -6.01 6.57
CA LEU A 76 2.50 -4.77 7.02
C LEU A 76 1.89 -4.12 8.27
N PRO A 77 0.56 -3.95 8.39
CA PRO A 77 -0.03 -3.34 9.58
C PRO A 77 0.32 -4.08 10.89
N LYS A 78 0.56 -5.40 10.83
CA LYS A 78 0.93 -6.21 12.00
C LYS A 78 2.43 -6.20 12.30
N LEU A 79 3.25 -5.89 11.29
CA LEU A 79 4.72 -5.89 11.39
C LEU A 79 5.30 -4.53 11.81
N VAL A 80 4.52 -3.46 11.63
CA VAL A 80 4.94 -2.07 11.86
C VAL A 80 4.11 -1.39 12.95
N SER A 81 3.15 -2.10 13.56
CA SER A 81 2.46 -1.69 14.79
C SER A 81 3.23 -2.14 16.02
#